data_AF-A0AAN7VY25-F1
#
_entry.id   AF-A0AAN7VY25-F1
#
_cell.length_a   1.000
_cell.length_b   1.000
_cell.length_c   1.000
_cell.angle_alpha   90.00
_cell.angle_beta   90.00
_cell.angle_gamma   90.00
#
_symmetry.space_group_name_H-M   'P 1'
#
loop_
_entity.id
_entity.type
_entity.pdbx_description
1 polymer ?
#
loop_
_entity_poly.entity_id
_entity_poly.type
_entity_poly.pdbx_seq_one_letter_code
_entity_poly.pdbx_strand_id
1 'polypeptide(L)'
;MTNVAGNSVPFANDLMGLFPKYINIRRGQIVCAILGFAICPWLIQAKAARFLAFLNGYTVFLGPLIGLLVSDYWLVRRGKGFNVRCLYTPKNSLYWYTAGVNPRAIAALLTGITPLLPGLAHSINENLPVARGALQFYTMAWLDGLIITMVTYYLLYLAFPFNTDPDYFLNGEEDVEVADSENVSEKADEKTKGP
;
A
#
# COMPACT_ATOMS: atom_id res chain seq x y z
N MET A 1 18.65 -9.57 20.61
CA MET A 1 18.59 -8.31 19.83
C MET A 1 17.72 -8.41 18.57
N THR A 2 17.55 -9.61 17.99
CA THR A 2 16.76 -9.83 16.76
C THR A 2 15.26 -9.51 16.88
N ASN A 3 14.60 -9.87 17.99
CA ASN A 3 13.15 -9.64 18.16
C ASN A 3 12.78 -8.15 18.27
N VAL A 4 13.59 -7.37 19.00
CA VAL A 4 13.35 -5.93 19.18
C VAL A 4 13.49 -5.20 17.83
N ALA A 5 14.58 -5.44 17.11
CA ALA A 5 14.83 -4.79 15.83
C ALA A 5 13.88 -5.29 14.71
N GLY A 6 13.60 -6.60 14.66
CA GLY A 6 12.85 -7.21 13.57
C GLY A 6 11.33 -7.11 13.68
N ASN A 7 10.77 -7.04 14.90
CA ASN A 7 9.32 -7.06 15.11
C ASN A 7 8.80 -5.76 15.75
N SER A 8 9.46 -5.29 16.82
CA SER A 8 8.93 -4.16 17.61
C SER A 8 9.17 -2.79 16.96
N VAL A 9 10.34 -2.58 16.37
CA VAL A 9 10.68 -1.33 15.66
C VAL A 9 9.79 -1.08 14.44
N PRO A 10 9.60 -2.01 13.49
CA PRO A 10 8.74 -1.77 12.32
C PRO A 10 7.28 -1.51 12.72
N PHE A 11 6.74 -2.29 13.66
CA PHE A 11 5.40 -2.03 14.18
C PHE A 11 5.24 -0.62 14.79
N ALA A 12 6.24 -0.17 15.54
CA ALA A 12 6.23 1.17 16.12
C ALA A 12 6.37 2.27 15.05
N ASN A 13 7.07 1.99 13.94
CA ASN A 13 7.17 2.90 12.79
C ASN A 13 5.82 3.05 12.09
N ASP A 14 5.12 1.96 11.85
CA ASP A 14 3.79 1.98 11.20
C ASP A 14 2.78 2.78 12.04
N LEU A 15 2.76 2.56 13.36
CA LEU A 15 1.90 3.33 14.27
C LEU A 15 2.25 4.82 14.32
N MET A 16 3.52 5.17 14.21
CA MET A 16 3.96 6.57 14.14
C MET A 16 3.48 7.24 12.86
N GLY A 17 3.53 6.52 11.72
CA GLY A 17 3.00 7.02 10.45
C GLY A 17 1.48 7.22 10.48
N LEU A 18 0.74 6.33 11.15
CA LEU A 18 -0.72 6.40 11.22
C LEU A 18 -1.24 7.45 12.21
N PHE A 19 -0.59 7.60 13.37
CA PHE A 19 -1.00 8.52 14.44
C PHE A 19 0.17 9.39 14.93
N PRO A 20 0.78 10.22 14.07
CA PRO A 20 2.01 10.94 14.37
C PRO A 20 1.87 11.94 15.53
N LYS A 21 0.67 12.46 15.78
CA LYS A 21 0.40 13.37 16.89
C LYS A 21 0.40 12.69 18.27
N TYR A 22 0.16 11.38 18.33
CA TYR A 22 -0.10 10.67 19.59
C TYR A 22 1.00 9.65 19.93
N ILE A 23 1.66 9.06 18.93
CA ILE A 23 2.56 7.93 19.08
C ILE A 23 3.98 8.31 18.66
N ASN A 24 4.92 8.13 19.59
CA ASN A 24 6.37 8.16 19.33
C ASN A 24 6.92 6.73 19.31
N ILE A 25 8.12 6.51 18.76
CA ILE A 25 8.72 5.17 18.63
C ILE A 25 8.72 4.38 19.94
N ARG A 26 9.09 5.03 21.06
CA ARG A 26 9.11 4.40 22.38
C ARG A 26 7.72 3.97 22.84
N ARG A 27 6.69 4.81 22.59
CA ARG A 27 5.29 4.49 22.93
C ARG A 27 4.76 3.37 22.05
N GLY A 28 5.08 3.38 20.75
CA GLY A 28 4.71 2.31 19.81
C GLY A 28 5.28 0.95 20.21
N GLN A 29 6.53 0.90 20.69
CA GLN A 29 7.15 -0.34 21.19
C GLN A 29 6.46 -0.89 22.45
N ILE A 30 6.01 0.00 23.36
CA ILE A 30 5.24 -0.42 24.54
C ILE A 30 3.88 -1.00 24.12
N VAL A 31 3.18 -0.35 23.18
CA VAL A 31 1.92 -0.87 22.61
C VAL A 31 2.14 -2.25 21.97
N CYS A 32 3.24 -2.41 21.22
CA CYS A 32 3.63 -3.69 20.64
C CYS A 32 3.80 -4.79 21.70
N ALA A 33 4.45 -4.48 22.83
CA ALA A 33 4.69 -5.45 23.89
C ALA A 33 3.39 -5.90 24.57
N ILE A 34 2.47 -4.95 24.81
CA ILE A 34 1.16 -5.23 25.39
C ILE A 34 0.32 -6.11 24.45
N LEU A 35 0.25 -5.73 23.16
CA LEU A 35 -0.49 -6.51 22.15
C LEU A 35 0.11 -7.90 21.94
N GLY A 36 1.45 -7.99 21.88
CA GLY A 36 2.14 -9.27 21.73
C GLY A 36 1.85 -10.24 22.88
N PHE A 37 1.74 -9.74 24.12
CA PHE A 37 1.33 -10.54 25.26
C PHE A 37 -0.16 -10.93 25.17
N ALA A 38 -1.04 -9.99 24.80
CA ALA A 38 -2.48 -10.21 24.71
C ALA A 38 -2.87 -11.26 23.65
N ILE A 39 -2.12 -11.37 22.54
CA ILE A 39 -2.33 -12.39 21.49
C ILE A 39 -2.09 -13.81 22.03
N CYS A 40 -1.43 -13.97 23.18
CA CYS A 40 -1.14 -15.26 23.80
C CYS A 40 -0.50 -16.25 22.81
N PRO A 41 0.68 -15.94 22.24
CA PRO A 41 1.27 -16.69 21.13
C PRO A 41 1.51 -18.18 21.45
N TRP A 42 1.62 -18.52 22.75
CA TRP A 42 1.75 -19.90 23.21
C TRP A 42 0.55 -20.79 22.82
N LEU A 43 -0.65 -20.25 22.65
CA LEU A 43 -1.81 -21.04 22.19
C LEU A 43 -1.65 -21.50 20.73
N ILE A 44 -1.06 -20.65 19.89
CA ILE A 44 -0.83 -20.97 18.47
C ILE A 44 0.31 -21.98 18.33
N GLN A 45 1.38 -21.81 19.12
CA GLN A 45 2.54 -22.71 19.11
C GLN A 45 2.24 -24.09 19.71
N ALA A 46 1.23 -24.22 20.58
CA ALA A 46 0.89 -25.47 21.23
C ALA A 46 0.48 -26.60 20.26
N LYS A 47 0.02 -26.27 19.04
CA LYS A 47 -0.40 -27.26 18.03
C LYS A 47 0.18 -26.95 16.67
N ALA A 48 0.93 -27.89 16.09
CA ALA A 48 1.55 -27.76 14.77
C ALA A 48 0.54 -27.38 13.67
N ALA A 49 -0.66 -28.00 13.66
CA ALA A 49 -1.70 -27.69 12.69
C ALA A 49 -2.20 -26.23 12.80
N ARG A 50 -2.32 -25.69 14.01
CA ARG A 50 -2.75 -24.29 14.23
C ARG A 50 -1.65 -23.31 13.83
N PHE A 51 -0.40 -23.64 14.09
CA PHE A 51 0.74 -22.86 13.65
C PHE A 51 0.87 -22.81 12.12
N LEU A 52 0.72 -23.95 11.43
CA LEU A 52 0.73 -24.01 9.97
C LEU A 52 -0.43 -23.23 9.35
N ALA A 53 -1.66 -23.38 9.88
CA ALA A 53 -2.80 -22.60 9.41
C ALA A 53 -2.59 -21.08 9.58
N PHE A 54 -1.95 -20.65 10.67
CA PHE A 54 -1.58 -19.24 10.89
C PHE A 54 -0.55 -18.75 9.87
N LEU A 55 0.53 -19.50 9.65
CA LEU A 55 1.55 -19.16 8.65
C LEU A 55 0.97 -19.09 7.24
N ASN A 56 0.14 -20.06 6.86
CA ASN A 56 -0.47 -20.07 5.54
C ASN A 56 -1.41 -18.87 5.38
N GLY A 57 -2.22 -18.55 6.41
CA GLY A 57 -3.03 -17.34 6.43
C GLY A 57 -2.21 -16.07 6.19
N TYR A 58 -1.06 -15.93 6.85
CA TYR A 58 -0.18 -14.79 6.66
C TYR A 58 0.32 -14.65 5.20
N THR A 59 0.72 -15.76 4.58
CA THR A 59 1.22 -15.75 3.18
C THR A 59 0.17 -15.33 2.16
N VAL A 60 -1.11 -15.66 2.41
CA VAL A 60 -2.25 -15.34 1.52
C VAL A 60 -2.49 -13.83 1.45
N PHE A 61 -2.21 -13.09 2.51
CA PHE A 61 -2.36 -11.62 2.52
C PHE A 61 -1.09 -10.92 2.06
N LEU A 62 0.08 -11.43 2.46
CA LEU A 62 1.35 -10.81 2.10
C LEU A 62 1.68 -10.91 0.61
N GLY A 63 1.42 -12.05 -0.05
CA GLY A 63 1.74 -12.25 -1.47
C GLY A 63 1.10 -11.17 -2.36
N PRO A 64 -0.25 -11.01 -2.32
CA PRO A 64 -0.96 -9.94 -3.01
C PRO A 64 -0.46 -8.54 -2.68
N LEU A 65 -0.19 -8.24 -1.40
CA LEU A 65 0.29 -6.92 -0.98
C LEU A 65 1.66 -6.59 -1.60
N ILE A 66 2.59 -7.55 -1.60
CA ILE A 66 3.89 -7.39 -2.25
C ILE A 66 3.72 -7.22 -3.76
N GLY A 67 2.86 -8.01 -4.40
CA GLY A 67 2.56 -7.90 -5.84
C GLY A 67 2.03 -6.51 -6.22
N LEU A 68 1.16 -5.94 -5.37
CA LEU A 68 0.65 -4.58 -5.54
C LEU A 68 1.77 -3.55 -5.47
N LEU A 69 2.63 -3.62 -4.44
CA LEU A 69 3.75 -2.68 -4.26
C LEU A 69 4.77 -2.76 -5.40
N VAL A 70 5.10 -3.98 -5.82
CA VAL A 70 6.00 -4.22 -6.96
C VAL A 70 5.41 -3.65 -8.25
N SER A 71 4.12 -3.90 -8.51
CA SER A 71 3.44 -3.34 -9.67
C SER A 71 3.39 -1.81 -9.65
N ASP A 72 3.10 -1.21 -8.49
CA ASP A 72 2.99 0.25 -8.35
C ASP A 72 4.34 0.92 -8.64
N TYR A 73 5.42 0.39 -8.07
CA TYR A 73 6.74 0.99 -8.26
C TYR A 73 7.33 0.73 -9.64
N TRP A 74 7.36 -0.54 -10.09
CA TRP A 74 8.09 -0.92 -11.30
C TRP A 74 7.27 -0.78 -12.58
N LEU A 75 5.98 -1.12 -12.56
CA LEU A 75 5.16 -1.13 -13.78
C LEU A 75 4.43 0.21 -13.99
N VAL A 76 3.79 0.72 -12.93
CA VAL A 76 2.99 1.95 -12.99
C VAL A 76 3.89 3.18 -12.96
N ARG A 77 4.79 3.30 -11.98
CA ARG A 77 5.70 4.45 -11.84
C ARG A 77 7.01 4.31 -12.61
N ARG A 78 7.30 3.14 -13.19
CA ARG A 78 8.50 2.87 -13.99
C ARG A 78 9.82 3.18 -13.27
N GLY A 79 9.85 3.01 -11.95
CA GLY A 79 11.05 3.26 -11.13
C GLY A 79 11.46 4.72 -11.00
N LYS A 80 10.62 5.69 -11.39
CA LYS A 80 10.92 7.14 -11.30
C LYS A 80 11.04 7.69 -9.87
N GLY A 81 10.81 6.87 -8.84
CA GLY A 81 10.86 7.27 -7.43
C GLY A 81 9.54 7.86 -6.92
N PHE A 82 9.59 8.42 -5.71
CA PHE A 82 8.45 9.04 -5.03
C PHE A 82 8.75 10.49 -4.66
N ASN A 83 7.75 11.36 -4.78
CA ASN A 83 7.85 12.73 -4.30
C ASN A 83 7.59 12.76 -2.79
N VAL A 84 8.64 13.02 -2.01
CA VAL A 84 8.57 13.06 -0.54
C VAL A 84 7.59 14.14 -0.06
N ARG A 85 7.55 15.32 -0.70
CA ARG A 85 6.63 16.41 -0.30
C ARG A 85 5.17 15.98 -0.46
N CYS A 86 4.82 15.34 -1.58
CA CYS A 86 3.46 14.86 -1.82
C CYS A 86 3.05 13.76 -0.84
N LEU A 87 3.99 12.93 -0.37
CA LEU A 87 3.71 11.83 0.57
C LEU A 87 3.25 12.32 1.94
N TYR A 88 3.73 13.49 2.37
CA TYR A 88 3.34 14.12 3.63
C TYR A 88 2.26 15.19 3.48
N THR A 89 1.73 15.40 2.27
CA THR A 89 0.71 16.42 1.99
C THR A 89 -0.69 15.78 1.95
N PRO A 90 -1.60 16.12 2.89
CA PRO A 90 -2.84 15.39 3.12
C PRO A 90 -4.01 15.78 2.22
N LYS A 91 -3.90 16.78 1.34
CA LYS A 91 -4.99 17.16 0.41
C LYS A 91 -4.41 17.64 -0.92
N ASN A 92 -5.13 17.35 -2.00
CA ASN A 92 -4.79 17.76 -3.37
C ASN A 92 -3.37 17.35 -3.81
N SER A 93 -2.85 16.24 -3.27
CA SER A 93 -1.54 15.70 -3.61
C SER A 93 -1.64 14.54 -4.59
N LEU A 94 -0.54 14.24 -5.26
CA LEU A 94 -0.42 13.15 -6.23
C LEU A 94 -0.89 11.79 -5.67
N TYR A 95 -0.74 11.60 -4.35
CA TYR A 95 -1.08 10.36 -3.66
C TYR A 95 -2.41 10.40 -2.90
N TRP A 96 -3.18 11.50 -3.01
CA TRP A 96 -4.47 11.63 -2.34
C TRP A 96 -5.59 10.85 -3.03
N TYR A 97 -5.52 10.65 -4.35
CA TYR A 97 -6.53 9.92 -5.14
C TYR A 97 -7.98 10.36 -4.81
N THR A 98 -8.90 9.42 -4.59
CA THR A 98 -10.27 9.69 -4.19
C THR A 98 -10.39 9.65 -2.67
N ALA A 99 -10.39 10.85 -2.05
CA ALA A 99 -10.54 11.03 -0.60
C ALA A 99 -9.48 10.31 0.27
N GLY A 100 -8.25 10.21 -0.21
CA GLY A 100 -7.13 9.57 0.48
C GLY A 100 -6.96 8.08 0.14
N VAL A 101 -7.79 7.52 -0.74
CA VAL A 101 -7.81 6.10 -1.06
C VAL A 101 -7.68 5.87 -2.55
N ASN A 102 -6.85 4.89 -2.94
CA ASN A 102 -6.78 4.40 -4.31
C ASN A 102 -7.73 3.20 -4.50
N PRO A 103 -8.91 3.36 -5.12
CA PRO A 103 -9.87 2.29 -5.30
C PRO A 103 -9.35 1.18 -6.21
N ARG A 104 -8.45 1.50 -7.16
CA ARG A 104 -7.84 0.51 -8.05
C ARG A 104 -6.93 -0.43 -7.28
N ALA A 105 -6.16 0.11 -6.34
CA ALA A 105 -5.29 -0.68 -5.48
C ALA A 105 -6.09 -1.63 -4.58
N ILE A 106 -7.21 -1.16 -4.01
CA ILE A 106 -8.11 -2.01 -3.23
C ILE A 106 -8.73 -3.10 -4.10
N ALA A 107 -9.23 -2.76 -5.29
CA ALA A 107 -9.81 -3.74 -6.20
C ALA A 107 -8.77 -4.81 -6.64
N ALA A 108 -7.55 -4.40 -6.95
CA ALA A 108 -6.46 -5.32 -7.30
C ALA A 108 -6.07 -6.25 -6.13
N LEU A 109 -6.04 -5.71 -4.91
CA LEU A 109 -5.73 -6.49 -3.72
C LEU A 109 -6.84 -7.51 -3.41
N LEU A 110 -8.11 -7.09 -3.47
CA LEU A 110 -9.25 -7.97 -3.27
C LEU A 110 -9.28 -9.09 -4.31
N THR A 111 -9.07 -8.76 -5.59
CA THR A 111 -9.06 -9.76 -6.68
C THR A 111 -7.96 -10.80 -6.54
N GLY A 112 -6.79 -10.45 -5.99
CA GLY A 112 -5.75 -11.45 -5.70
C GLY A 112 -6.01 -12.29 -4.46
N ILE A 113 -6.65 -11.72 -3.42
CA ILE A 113 -6.99 -12.44 -2.19
C ILE A 113 -8.17 -13.40 -2.39
N THR A 114 -9.21 -12.98 -3.13
CA THR A 114 -10.45 -13.76 -3.32
C THR A 114 -10.22 -15.22 -3.73
N PRO A 115 -9.40 -15.56 -4.75
CA PRO A 115 -9.20 -16.95 -5.15
C PRO A 115 -8.44 -17.80 -4.10
N LEU A 116 -7.74 -17.17 -3.16
CA LEU A 116 -6.95 -17.84 -2.13
C LEU A 116 -7.77 -18.15 -0.86
N LEU A 117 -8.87 -17.42 -0.63
CA LEU A 117 -9.72 -17.58 0.55
C LEU A 117 -10.34 -18.98 0.70
N PRO A 118 -10.83 -19.66 -0.35
CA PRO A 118 -11.36 -21.01 -0.21
C PRO A 118 -10.31 -22.02 0.26
N GLY A 119 -9.08 -21.91 -0.23
CA GLY A 119 -7.96 -22.75 0.21
C GLY A 119 -7.57 -22.48 1.67
N LEU A 120 -7.59 -21.20 2.08
CA LEU A 120 -7.38 -20.82 3.47
C LEU A 120 -8.46 -21.39 4.40
N ALA A 121 -9.73 -21.31 3.99
CA ALA A 121 -10.85 -21.84 4.77
C ALA A 121 -10.72 -23.36 4.98
N HIS A 122 -10.32 -24.11 3.94
CA HIS A 122 -10.06 -25.54 4.05
C HIS A 122 -8.87 -25.85 4.98
N SER A 123 -7.82 -25.02 4.97
CA SER A 123 -6.66 -25.18 5.88
C SER A 123 -7.01 -25.03 7.37
N ILE A 124 -8.11 -24.34 7.69
CA ILE A 124 -8.59 -24.12 9.06
C ILE A 124 -9.66 -25.16 9.44
N ASN A 125 -10.50 -25.55 8.48
CA ASN A 125 -11.55 -26.55 8.66
C ASN A 125 -11.60 -27.50 7.46
N GLU A 126 -10.99 -28.67 7.65
CA GLU A 126 -10.86 -29.72 6.62
C GLU A 126 -12.21 -30.31 6.18
N ASN A 127 -13.28 -30.11 6.96
CA ASN A 127 -14.62 -30.63 6.64
C ASN A 127 -15.35 -29.81 5.56
N LEU A 128 -14.80 -28.67 5.15
CA LEU A 128 -15.41 -27.83 4.11
C LEU A 128 -15.14 -28.43 2.73
N PRO A 129 -16.19 -28.74 1.93
CA PRO A 129 -16.01 -29.17 0.56
C PRO A 129 -15.54 -28.00 -0.28
N VAL A 130 -14.27 -28.03 -0.68
CA VAL A 130 -13.65 -27.00 -1.54
C VAL A 130 -13.28 -27.61 -2.88
N ALA A 131 -13.53 -26.87 -3.96
CA ALA A 131 -13.21 -27.32 -5.31
C ALA A 131 -11.70 -27.63 -5.45
N ARG A 132 -11.38 -28.73 -6.13
CA ARG A 132 -10.00 -29.20 -6.30
C ARG A 132 -9.07 -28.15 -6.92
N GLY A 133 -9.60 -27.32 -7.83
CA GLY A 133 -8.85 -26.22 -8.43
C GLY A 133 -8.42 -25.16 -7.41
N ALA A 134 -9.29 -24.79 -6.46
CA ALA A 134 -8.95 -23.81 -5.42
C ALA A 134 -7.88 -24.34 -4.44
N LEU A 135 -7.87 -25.66 -4.19
CA LEU A 135 -6.80 -26.29 -3.42
C LEU A 135 -5.46 -26.27 -4.17
N GLN A 136 -5.47 -26.40 -5.50
CA GLN A 136 -4.25 -26.30 -6.32
C GLN A 136 -3.68 -24.88 -6.31
N PHE A 137 -4.51 -23.84 -6.49
CA PHE A 137 -4.07 -22.44 -6.35
C PHE A 137 -3.51 -22.13 -4.95
N TYR A 138 -4.02 -22.81 -3.92
CA TYR A 138 -3.51 -22.60 -2.57
C TYR A 138 -2.10 -23.20 -2.35
N THR A 139 -1.69 -24.19 -3.14
CA THR A 139 -0.34 -24.78 -2.99
C THR A 139 0.79 -23.79 -3.25
N MET A 140 0.55 -22.82 -4.15
CA MET A 140 1.48 -21.74 -4.47
C MET A 140 0.86 -20.37 -4.13
N ALA A 141 0.06 -20.33 -3.05
CA ALA A 141 -0.75 -19.18 -2.65
C ALA A 141 0.00 -17.84 -2.69
N TRP A 142 1.26 -17.85 -2.26
CA TRP A 142 2.10 -16.66 -2.24
C TRP A 142 2.41 -16.13 -3.64
N LEU A 143 2.77 -16.99 -4.59
CA LEU A 143 3.10 -16.61 -5.97
C LEU A 143 1.84 -16.25 -6.77
N ASP A 144 0.78 -17.04 -6.63
CA ASP A 144 -0.46 -16.81 -7.34
C ASP A 144 -1.10 -15.47 -6.92
N GLY A 145 -1.15 -15.20 -5.62
CA GLY A 145 -1.61 -13.92 -5.10
C GLY A 145 -0.78 -12.73 -5.60
N LEU A 146 0.54 -12.88 -5.61
CA LEU A 146 1.46 -11.85 -6.11
C LEU A 146 1.20 -11.53 -7.59
N ILE A 147 1.17 -12.56 -8.44
CA ILE A 147 1.03 -12.39 -9.90
C ILE A 147 -0.35 -11.85 -10.24
N ILE A 148 -1.42 -12.39 -9.65
CA ILE A 148 -2.79 -11.96 -9.91
C ILE A 148 -2.93 -10.48 -9.54
N THR A 149 -2.54 -10.06 -8.33
CA THR A 149 -2.64 -8.65 -7.92
C THR A 149 -1.74 -7.73 -8.74
N MET A 150 -0.53 -8.18 -9.09
CA MET A 150 0.38 -7.39 -9.92
C MET A 150 -0.22 -7.11 -11.30
N VAL A 151 -0.74 -8.16 -11.96
CA VAL A 151 -1.35 -8.04 -13.29
C VAL A 151 -2.64 -7.22 -13.22
N THR A 152 -3.52 -7.49 -12.26
CA THR A 152 -4.80 -6.77 -12.15
C THR A 152 -4.60 -5.29 -11.86
N TYR A 153 -3.65 -4.92 -10.99
CA TYR A 153 -3.35 -3.51 -10.72
C TYR A 153 -2.81 -2.80 -11.96
N TYR A 154 -1.90 -3.44 -12.70
CA TYR A 154 -1.37 -2.88 -13.94
C TYR A 154 -2.45 -2.71 -15.01
N LEU A 155 -3.33 -3.70 -15.20
CA LEU A 155 -4.46 -3.60 -16.12
C LEU A 155 -5.44 -2.50 -15.72
N LEU A 156 -5.73 -2.35 -14.42
CA LEU A 156 -6.58 -1.26 -13.92
C LEU A 156 -5.95 0.11 -14.15
N TYR A 157 -4.63 0.22 -14.05
CA TYR A 157 -3.90 1.44 -14.40
C TYR A 157 -3.99 1.74 -15.90
N LEU A 158 -3.85 0.73 -16.78
CA LEU A 158 -4.01 0.92 -18.23
C LEU A 158 -5.43 1.34 -18.61
N ALA A 159 -6.45 0.78 -17.95
CA ALA A 159 -7.84 1.14 -18.20
C ALA A 159 -8.19 2.54 -17.67
N PHE A 160 -7.66 2.91 -16.50
CA PHE A 160 -7.92 4.18 -15.84
C PHE A 160 -6.63 4.84 -15.37
N PRO A 161 -5.87 5.47 -16.30
CA PRO A 161 -4.59 6.07 -15.97
C PRO A 161 -4.76 7.23 -14.99
N PHE A 162 -3.75 7.42 -14.14
CA PHE A 162 -3.63 8.54 -13.22
C PHE A 162 -2.21 9.09 -13.27
N ASN A 163 -2.03 10.31 -12.77
CA ASN A 163 -0.72 10.95 -12.80
C ASN A 163 0.25 10.23 -11.85
N THR A 164 1.42 9.87 -12.37
CA THR A 164 2.48 9.16 -11.65
C THR A 164 3.78 9.95 -11.63
N ASP A 165 3.79 11.17 -12.18
CA ASP A 165 4.99 11.99 -12.31
C ASP A 165 5.45 12.53 -10.95
N PRO A 166 6.65 12.16 -10.46
CA PRO A 166 7.16 12.71 -9.21
C PRO A 166 7.37 14.23 -9.26
N ASP A 167 7.58 14.84 -10.43
CA ASP A 167 7.87 16.27 -10.54
C ASP A 167 6.62 17.15 -10.65
N TYR A 168 5.42 16.56 -10.52
CA TYR A 168 4.13 17.22 -10.67
C TYR A 168 3.99 18.55 -9.90
N PHE A 169 4.52 18.64 -8.69
CA PHE A 169 4.45 19.86 -7.88
C PHE A 169 5.51 20.91 -8.21
N LEU A 170 6.67 20.51 -8.72
CA LEU A 170 7.69 21.47 -9.15
C LEU A 170 7.22 22.18 -10.41
N ASN A 171 6.71 21.40 -11.37
CA ASN A 171 6.16 21.95 -12.61
C ASN A 171 4.95 22.84 -12.32
N GLY A 172 4.08 22.45 -11.37
CA GLY A 172 2.92 23.25 -10.99
C GLY A 172 3.25 24.58 -10.30
N GLU A 173 4.37 24.69 -9.57
CA GLU A 173 4.85 25.97 -9.02
C GLU A 173 5.50 26.83 -10.11
N GLU A 174 6.32 26.24 -11.00
CA GLU A 174 6.91 26.93 -12.15
C GLU A 174 5.83 27.48 -13.11
N ASP A 175 4.78 26.70 -13.40
CA ASP A 175 3.67 27.12 -14.26
C ASP A 175 2.92 28.33 -13.68
N VAL A 176 2.81 28.43 -12.35
CA VAL A 176 2.17 29.57 -11.67
C VAL A 176 3.08 30.79 -11.66
N GLU A 177 4.37 30.64 -11.39
CA GLU A 177 5.33 31.74 -11.41
C GLU A 177 5.49 32.35 -12.82
N VAL A 178 5.53 31.50 -13.86
CA VAL A 178 5.58 31.95 -15.26
C VAL A 178 4.31 32.71 -15.63
N ALA A 179 3.13 32.18 -15.30
CA ALA A 179 1.86 32.86 -15.57
C ALA A 179 1.74 34.21 -14.84
N ASP A 180 2.21 34.32 -13.60
CA ASP A 180 2.24 35.61 -12.89
C ASP A 180 3.22 36.59 -13.53
N SER A 181 4.37 36.13 -14.02
CA SER A 181 5.36 36.98 -14.70
C SER A 181 4.84 37.55 -16.03
N GLU A 182 4.14 36.74 -16.83
CA GLU A 182 3.52 37.16 -18.09
C GLU A 182 2.40 38.18 -17.85
N ASN A 183 1.53 37.93 -16.85
CA ASN A 183 0.46 38.86 -16.46
C ASN A 183 0.98 40.22 -15.97
N VAL A 184 2.16 40.25 -15.32
CA VAL A 184 2.82 41.48 -14.89
C VAL A 184 3.41 42.24 -16.08
N SER A 185 4.01 41.53 -17.04
CA SER A 185 4.54 42.12 -18.28
C SER A 185 3.43 42.74 -19.13
N GLU A 186 2.31 42.03 -19.31
CA GLU A 186 1.19 42.50 -20.13
C GLU A 186 0.53 43.75 -19.53
N LYS A 187 0.37 43.81 -18.20
CA LYS A 187 -0.10 45.01 -17.49
C LYS A 187 0.89 46.19 -17.56
N ALA A 188 2.18 45.94 -17.69
CA ALA A 188 3.19 46.99 -17.84
C ALA A 188 3.15 47.59 -19.25
N ASP A 189 2.95 46.76 -20.28
CA ASP A 189 2.80 47.19 -21.67
C ASP A 189 1.47 47.92 -21.92
N GLU A 190 0.40 47.57 -21.21
CA GLU A 190 -0.89 48.27 -21.31
C GLU A 190 -0.83 49.68 -20.68
N LYS A 191 -0.06 49.85 -19.59
CA LYS A 191 0.14 51.16 -18.94
C LYS A 191 0.99 52.14 -19.75
N THR A 192 1.85 51.66 -20.63
CA THR A 192 2.71 52.51 -21.48
C THR A 192 2.03 52.93 -22.79
N LYS A 193 0.89 52.30 -23.15
CA LYS A 193 0.08 52.60 -24.34
C LYS A 193 -1.19 53.43 -24.07
N GLY A 194 -1.41 53.88 -22.83
CA GLY A 194 -2.49 54.81 -22.51
C GLY A 194 -2.26 56.20 -23.13
N PRO A 195 -3.32 56.88 -23.62
CA PRO A 195 -3.25 58.06 -24.49
C PRO A 195 -2.67 59.32 -23.83
#